data_AF-A0A2Z6UVK9-F1
#
_entry.id   AF-A0A2Z6UVK9-F1
#
_cell.length_a   1.000
_cell.length_b   1.000
_cell.length_c   1.000
_cell.angle_alpha   90.00
_cell.angle_beta   90.00
_cell.angle_gamma   90.00
#
_symmetry.space_group_name_H-M   'P 1'
#
loop_
_entity.id
_entity.type
_entity.pdbx_description
1 polymer ?
#
loop_
_entity_poly.entity_id
_entity_poly.type
_entity_poly.pdbx_seq_one_letter_code
_entity_poly.pdbx_strand_id
1 'polypeptide(L)'
;MSDLANQAEPIVKKLLKAEESQLYEQLGILDQAIQAEPEKASSLEPQVIYSQAQMGAKEEVLELGKNIFDRWAVEAYKLACGSEDEDLEDRKQLITATGVSEVAIASAIAGLLISQLAVPAALAPVIAAIAVKRFFRPAYGEFCKIWKKNLPQVE
;
A
#
# COMPACT_ATOMS: atom_id res chain seq x y z
N MET A 1 -8.89 4.48 -15.39
CA MET A 1 -8.56 3.75 -14.14
C MET A 1 -8.84 2.29 -14.39
N SER A 2 -7.94 1.38 -14.00
CA SER A 2 -8.14 -0.06 -14.14
C SER A 2 -9.30 -0.55 -13.27
N ASP A 3 -9.90 -1.70 -13.61
CA ASP A 3 -10.99 -2.30 -12.82
C ASP A 3 -10.59 -2.53 -11.36
N LEU A 4 -9.31 -2.86 -11.11
CA LEU A 4 -8.75 -3.02 -9.77
C LEU A 4 -8.72 -1.71 -8.98
N ALA A 5 -8.37 -0.59 -9.62
CA ALA A 5 -8.40 0.72 -8.96
C ALA A 5 -9.82 1.12 -8.55
N ASN A 6 -10.82 0.84 -9.39
CA ASN A 6 -12.23 1.10 -9.07
C ASN A 6 -12.71 0.23 -7.90
N GLN A 7 -12.29 -1.03 -7.84
CA GLN A 7 -12.62 -1.94 -6.74
C GLN A 7 -11.91 -1.57 -5.44
N ALA A 8 -10.68 -1.04 -5.51
CA ALA A 8 -9.91 -0.60 -4.35
C ALA A 8 -10.46 0.71 -3.75
N GLU A 9 -11.13 1.56 -4.53
CA GLU A 9 -11.59 2.89 -4.11
C GLU A 9 -12.37 2.95 -2.79
N PRO A 10 -13.46 2.19 -2.59
CA PRO A 10 -14.21 2.23 -1.33
C PRO A 10 -13.35 1.79 -0.13
N ILE A 11 -12.41 0.87 -0.35
CA ILE A 11 -11.53 0.31 0.67
C ILE A 11 -10.47 1.33 1.06
N VAL A 12 -9.74 1.90 0.10
CA VAL A 12 -8.73 2.93 0.39
C VAL A 12 -9.36 4.19 1.01
N LYS A 13 -10.58 4.56 0.61
CA LYS A 13 -11.32 5.68 1.21
C LYS A 13 -11.60 5.47 2.71
N LYS A 14 -11.86 4.23 3.13
CA LYS A 14 -11.99 3.86 4.53
C LYS A 14 -10.62 3.88 5.23
N LEU A 15 -9.60 3.29 4.62
CA LEU A 15 -8.25 3.18 5.17
C LEU A 15 -7.57 4.55 5.37
N LEU A 16 -7.74 5.49 4.45
CA LEU A 16 -7.15 6.83 4.56
C LEU A 16 -7.62 7.60 5.81
N LYS A 17 -8.77 7.22 6.40
CA LYS A 17 -9.28 7.79 7.65
C LYS A 17 -8.66 7.19 8.91
N ALA A 18 -8.07 6.00 8.84
CA ALA A 18 -7.42 5.32 9.97
C ALA A 18 -6.05 5.91 10.26
N GLU A 19 -5.59 5.88 11.51
CA GLU A 19 -4.24 6.35 11.85
C GLU A 19 -3.15 5.47 11.22
N GLU A 20 -1.96 6.04 10.95
CA GLU A 20 -0.89 5.29 10.26
C GLU A 20 -0.47 4.03 11.05
N SER A 21 -0.43 4.10 12.38
CA SER A 21 -0.15 2.94 13.24
C SER A 21 -1.19 1.82 13.10
N GLN A 22 -2.46 2.17 12.90
CA GLN A 22 -3.54 1.20 12.66
C GLN A 22 -3.40 0.53 11.30
N LEU A 23 -2.89 1.25 10.29
CA LEU A 23 -2.61 0.68 8.97
C LEU A 23 -1.46 -0.32 9.02
N TYR A 24 -0.39 -0.02 9.77
CA TYR A 24 0.69 -0.99 9.97
C TYR A 24 0.21 -2.23 10.71
N GLU A 25 -0.55 -2.06 11.79
CA GLU A 25 -1.15 -3.20 12.50
C GLU A 25 -2.04 -4.04 11.56
N GLN A 26 -2.92 -3.40 10.78
CA GLN A 26 -3.75 -4.11 9.82
C GLN A 26 -2.93 -4.86 8.77
N LEU A 27 -1.82 -4.28 8.30
CA LEU A 27 -0.92 -4.93 7.34
C LEU A 27 -0.28 -6.19 7.92
N GLY A 28 0.18 -6.15 9.17
CA GLY A 28 0.72 -7.33 9.86
C GLY A 28 -0.32 -8.42 10.10
N ILE A 29 -1.54 -8.04 10.49
CA ILE A 29 -2.68 -8.97 10.68
C ILE A 29 -3.00 -9.69 9.36
N LEU A 30 -3.08 -8.93 8.27
CA LEU A 30 -3.42 -9.48 6.95
C LEU A 30 -2.34 -10.45 6.46
N ASP A 31 -1.07 -10.12 6.63
CA ASP A 31 0.03 -11.00 6.23
C ASP A 31 0.00 -12.33 7.00
N GLN A 32 -0.14 -12.29 8.33
CA GLN A 32 -0.29 -13.52 9.12
C GLN A 32 -1.52 -14.33 8.72
N ALA A 33 -2.65 -13.67 8.44
CA ALA A 33 -3.86 -14.33 8.00
C ALA A 33 -3.70 -14.99 6.62
N ILE A 34 -2.94 -14.38 5.70
CA ILE A 34 -2.60 -14.96 4.39
C ILE A 34 -1.66 -16.15 4.57
N GLN A 35 -0.69 -16.07 5.48
CA GLN A 35 0.20 -17.21 5.76
C GLN A 35 -0.57 -18.42 6.31
N ALA A 36 -1.60 -18.18 7.13
CA ALA A 36 -2.45 -19.23 7.66
C ALA A 36 -3.47 -19.75 6.62
N GLU A 37 -4.06 -18.86 5.83
CA GLU A 37 -5.14 -19.13 4.87
C GLU A 37 -4.82 -18.40 3.52
N PRO A 38 -4.01 -19.02 2.63
CA PRO A 38 -3.51 -18.40 1.41
C PRO A 38 -4.58 -17.85 0.46
N GLU A 39 -5.80 -18.41 0.49
CA GLU A 39 -6.96 -17.94 -0.28
C GLU A 39 -7.32 -16.48 0.02
N LYS A 40 -7.01 -15.99 1.23
CA LYS A 40 -7.25 -14.61 1.64
C LYS A 40 -6.43 -13.61 0.83
N ALA A 41 -5.31 -14.03 0.23
CA ALA A 41 -4.44 -13.18 -0.58
C ALA A 41 -5.15 -12.55 -1.79
N SER A 42 -6.18 -13.23 -2.32
CA SER A 42 -6.91 -12.82 -3.53
C SER A 42 -8.06 -11.84 -3.28
N SER A 43 -8.48 -11.66 -2.02
CA SER A 43 -9.54 -10.71 -1.65
C SER A 43 -8.96 -9.33 -1.36
N LEU A 44 -9.60 -8.26 -1.84
CA LEU A 44 -9.20 -6.87 -1.53
C LEU A 44 -9.52 -6.44 -0.07
N GLU A 45 -10.50 -7.09 0.58
CA GLU A 45 -10.86 -6.84 1.98
C GLU A 45 -11.25 -8.18 2.63
N PRO A 46 -10.28 -9.07 2.90
CA PRO A 46 -10.58 -10.34 3.57
C PRO A 46 -11.07 -10.08 4.99
N GLN A 47 -12.02 -10.89 5.44
CA GLN A 47 -12.45 -10.86 6.82
C GLN A 47 -11.41 -11.56 7.69
N VAL A 48 -10.78 -10.81 8.59
CA VAL A 48 -9.79 -11.33 9.53
C VAL A 48 -10.18 -10.92 10.94
N ILE A 49 -10.21 -11.91 11.84
CA ILE A 49 -10.44 -11.70 13.26
C ILE A 49 -9.07 -11.82 13.93
N TYR A 50 -8.61 -10.73 14.57
CA TYR A 50 -7.36 -10.75 15.32
C TYR A 50 -7.48 -11.69 16.53
N SER A 51 -6.46 -12.53 16.73
CA SER A 51 -6.35 -13.43 17.88
C SER A 51 -4.93 -13.37 18.43
N GLN A 52 -4.74 -12.73 19.59
CA GLN A 52 -3.42 -12.61 20.22
C GLN A 52 -2.75 -13.98 20.44
N ALA A 53 -3.52 -15.01 20.76
CA ALA A 53 -3.00 -16.37 20.96
C ALA A 53 -2.40 -16.99 19.69
N GLN A 54 -2.84 -16.55 18.51
CA GLN A 54 -2.39 -17.06 17.22
C GLN A 54 -1.41 -16.12 16.52
N MET A 55 -1.57 -14.81 16.72
CA MET A 55 -0.89 -13.74 15.98
C MET A 55 0.24 -13.07 16.77
N GLY A 56 0.36 -13.35 18.07
CA GLY A 56 1.34 -12.71 18.94
C GLY A 56 0.87 -11.38 19.49
N ALA A 57 1.77 -10.68 20.18
CA ALA A 57 1.46 -9.38 20.77
C ALA A 57 1.20 -8.32 19.71
N LYS A 58 0.36 -7.35 20.03
CA LYS A 58 -0.03 -6.28 19.09
C LYS A 58 1.17 -5.47 18.61
N GLU A 59 2.17 -5.28 19.46
CA GLU A 59 3.43 -4.60 19.16
C GLU A 59 4.23 -5.36 18.09
N GLU A 60 4.30 -6.69 18.19
CA GLU A 60 5.00 -7.56 17.23
C GLU A 60 4.31 -7.51 15.86
N VAL A 61 2.97 -7.52 15.85
CA VAL A 61 2.16 -7.41 14.63
C VAL A 61 2.35 -6.05 13.95
N LEU A 62 2.44 -4.97 14.73
CA LEU A 62 2.72 -3.64 14.22
C LEU A 62 4.13 -3.55 13.61
N GLU A 63 5.14 -4.16 14.25
CA GLU A 63 6.51 -4.22 13.71
C GLU A 63 6.57 -5.03 12.42
N LEU A 64 5.90 -6.19 12.37
CA LEU A 64 5.76 -6.98 11.15
C LEU A 64 5.15 -6.16 10.01
N GLY A 65 4.07 -5.42 10.29
CA GLY A 65 3.44 -4.53 9.32
C GLY A 65 4.38 -3.47 8.77
N LYS A 66 5.23 -2.86 9.61
CA LYS A 66 6.26 -1.91 9.15
C LYS A 66 7.27 -2.59 8.22
N ASN A 67 7.77 -3.76 8.59
CA ASN A 67 8.74 -4.51 7.77
C ASN A 67 8.16 -4.88 6.40
N ILE A 68 6.89 -5.29 6.34
CA ILE A 68 6.19 -5.58 5.08
C ILE A 68 6.07 -4.31 4.25
N PHE A 69 5.64 -3.21 4.85
CA PHE A 69 5.53 -1.94 4.14
C PHE A 69 6.88 -1.49 3.58
N ASP A 70 7.95 -1.56 4.37
CA ASP A 70 9.29 -1.15 3.97
C ASP A 70 9.77 -1.91 2.72
N ARG A 71 9.50 -3.21 2.64
CA ARG A 71 9.77 -4.02 1.44
C ARG A 71 9.02 -3.50 0.21
N TRP A 72 7.73 -3.21 0.35
CA TRP A 72 6.91 -2.76 -0.78
C TRP A 72 7.06 -1.28 -1.11
N ALA A 73 7.47 -0.46 -0.14
CA ALA A 73 7.65 0.98 -0.32
C ALA A 73 8.75 1.31 -1.33
N VAL A 74 9.79 0.47 -1.40
CA VAL A 74 10.90 0.58 -2.36
C VAL A 74 10.41 0.28 -3.77
N GLU A 75 9.66 -0.80 -3.95
CA GLU A 75 9.12 -1.17 -5.26
C GLU A 75 8.05 -0.18 -5.74
N ALA A 76 7.16 0.24 -4.83
CA ALA A 76 6.19 1.29 -5.10
C ALA A 76 6.86 2.61 -5.49
N TYR A 77 7.99 2.95 -4.86
CA TYR A 77 8.78 4.13 -5.25
C TYR A 77 9.35 4.00 -6.65
N LYS A 78 9.93 2.86 -7.02
CA LYS A 78 10.47 2.65 -8.38
C LYS A 78 9.37 2.83 -9.44
N LEU A 79 8.20 2.26 -9.19
CA LEU A 79 7.06 2.39 -10.09
C LEU A 79 6.56 3.84 -10.20
N ALA A 80 6.41 4.54 -9.07
CA ALA A 80 5.85 5.89 -9.07
C ALA A 80 6.85 7.00 -9.46
N CYS A 81 8.14 6.81 -9.18
CA CYS A 81 9.18 7.84 -9.21
C CYS A 81 10.44 7.45 -9.98
N GLY A 82 10.53 6.21 -10.49
CA GLY A 82 11.64 5.75 -11.31
C GLY A 82 11.67 6.41 -12.68
N SER A 83 12.65 6.01 -13.48
CA SER A 83 12.88 6.52 -14.83
C SER A 83 12.79 5.45 -15.92
N GLU A 84 12.40 4.22 -15.58
CA GLU A 84 12.31 3.13 -16.56
C GLU A 84 11.15 3.33 -17.51
N ASP A 85 11.36 3.11 -18.81
CA ASP A 85 10.37 3.41 -19.85
C ASP A 85 9.13 2.51 -19.74
N GLU A 86 9.28 1.31 -19.17
CA GLU A 86 8.19 0.33 -18.97
C GLU A 86 7.08 0.87 -18.04
N ASP A 87 7.44 1.72 -17.10
CA ASP A 87 6.51 2.31 -16.11
C ASP A 87 5.94 3.67 -16.56
N LEU A 88 6.24 4.15 -17.77
CA LEU A 88 5.82 5.49 -18.21
C LEU A 88 4.31 5.70 -18.18
N GLU A 89 3.53 4.68 -18.58
CA GLU A 89 2.07 4.76 -18.60
C GLU A 89 1.50 4.76 -17.19
N ASP A 90 2.04 3.93 -16.30
CA ASP A 90 1.63 3.85 -14.90
C ASP A 90 1.93 5.15 -14.16
N ARG A 91 3.10 5.77 -14.43
CA ARG A 91 3.43 7.10 -13.92
C ARG A 91 2.48 8.17 -14.44
N LYS A 92 2.08 8.14 -15.71
CA LYS A 92 1.07 9.08 -16.25
C LYS A 92 -0.28 8.92 -15.56
N GLN A 93 -0.70 7.68 -15.27
CA GLN A 93 -1.94 7.43 -14.54
C GLN A 93 -1.86 7.99 -13.11
N LEU A 94 -0.74 7.79 -12.42
CA LEU A 94 -0.49 8.35 -11.09
C LEU A 94 -0.48 9.89 -11.13
N ILE A 95 0.25 10.50 -12.07
CA ILE A 95 0.30 11.96 -12.24
C ILE A 95 -1.10 12.52 -12.51
N THR A 96 -1.89 11.88 -13.37
CA THR A 96 -3.26 12.29 -13.65
C THR A 96 -4.13 12.19 -12.39
N ALA A 97 -3.96 11.13 -11.58
CA ALA A 97 -4.66 10.97 -10.31
C ALA A 97 -4.24 11.99 -9.23
N THR A 98 -2.98 12.46 -9.27
CA THR A 98 -2.49 13.46 -8.29
C THR A 98 -3.23 14.79 -8.37
N GLY A 99 -3.81 15.14 -9.52
CA GLY A 99 -4.67 16.31 -9.66
C GLY A 99 -6.10 16.14 -9.13
N VAL A 100 -6.50 14.95 -8.66
CA VAL A 100 -7.90 14.58 -8.40
C VAL A 100 -8.21 14.44 -6.92
N SER A 101 -7.59 13.48 -6.21
CA SER A 101 -7.78 13.28 -4.77
C SER A 101 -6.80 12.24 -4.19
N GLU A 102 -6.57 12.28 -2.88
CA GLU A 102 -5.82 11.23 -2.15
C GLU A 102 -6.39 9.83 -2.38
N VAL A 103 -7.73 9.73 -2.46
CA VAL A 103 -8.43 8.47 -2.72
C VAL A 103 -8.08 7.95 -4.11
N ALA A 104 -8.13 8.80 -5.14
CA ALA A 104 -7.80 8.41 -6.51
C ALA A 104 -6.33 7.95 -6.64
N ILE A 105 -5.41 8.64 -5.95
CA ILE A 105 -4.00 8.24 -5.92
C ILE A 105 -3.85 6.87 -5.24
N ALA A 106 -4.45 6.69 -4.06
CA ALA A 106 -4.36 5.43 -3.31
C ALA A 106 -4.96 4.26 -4.11
N SER A 107 -6.11 4.47 -4.78
CA SER A 107 -6.74 3.47 -5.64
C SER A 107 -5.85 3.07 -6.81
N ALA A 108 -5.23 4.05 -7.47
CA ALA A 108 -4.32 3.81 -8.58
C ALA A 108 -3.09 3.02 -8.12
N ILE A 109 -2.46 3.43 -7.01
CA ILE A 109 -1.32 2.70 -6.43
C ILE A 109 -1.74 1.27 -6.07
N ALA A 110 -2.88 1.06 -5.44
CA ALA A 110 -3.37 -0.28 -5.08
C ALA A 110 -3.54 -1.17 -6.32
N GLY A 111 -4.17 -0.65 -7.38
CA GLY A 111 -4.32 -1.38 -8.64
C GLY A 111 -2.98 -1.77 -9.26
N LEU A 112 -2.02 -0.83 -9.27
CA LEU A 112 -0.68 -1.04 -9.79
C LEU A 112 0.13 -2.07 -8.99
N LEU A 113 0.06 -2.01 -7.65
CA LEU A 113 0.72 -2.99 -6.77
C LEU A 113 0.25 -4.42 -7.09
N ILE A 114 -1.04 -4.60 -7.35
CA ILE A 114 -1.62 -5.90 -7.69
C ILE A 114 -1.18 -6.33 -9.10
N SER A 115 -1.31 -5.46 -10.09
CA SER A 115 -1.12 -5.84 -11.49
C SER A 115 0.35 -5.95 -11.90
N GLN A 116 1.22 -5.07 -11.41
CA GLN A 116 2.62 -4.99 -11.83
C GLN A 116 3.58 -5.67 -10.85
N LEU A 117 3.33 -5.49 -9.55
CA LEU A 117 4.24 -5.97 -8.49
C LEU A 117 3.78 -7.29 -7.86
N ALA A 118 2.69 -7.87 -8.37
CA ALA A 118 2.09 -9.11 -7.87
C ALA A 118 1.88 -9.11 -6.35
N VAL A 119 1.61 -7.93 -5.78
CA VAL A 119 1.27 -7.80 -4.36
C VAL A 119 -0.07 -8.48 -4.12
N PRO A 120 -0.21 -9.29 -3.05
CA PRO A 120 -1.50 -9.85 -2.65
C PRO A 120 -2.58 -8.75 -2.59
N ALA A 121 -3.73 -9.01 -3.21
CA ALA A 121 -4.85 -8.07 -3.27
C ALA A 121 -5.29 -7.60 -1.87
N ALA A 122 -5.16 -8.45 -0.86
CA ALA A 122 -5.45 -8.12 0.53
C ALA A 122 -4.54 -7.03 1.12
N LEU A 123 -3.28 -6.98 0.71
CA LEU A 123 -2.28 -6.06 1.26
C LEU A 123 -2.24 -4.73 0.50
N ALA A 124 -2.50 -4.76 -0.80
CA ALA A 124 -2.28 -3.63 -1.69
C ALA A 124 -3.04 -2.34 -1.29
N PRO A 125 -4.34 -2.36 -0.90
CA PRO A 125 -5.04 -1.16 -0.47
C PRO A 125 -4.45 -0.53 0.80
N VAL A 126 -3.96 -1.35 1.73
CA VAL A 126 -3.34 -0.90 2.98
C VAL A 126 -1.99 -0.26 2.71
N ILE A 127 -1.15 -0.90 1.90
CA ILE A 127 0.15 -0.35 1.47
C ILE A 127 -0.05 0.99 0.75
N ALA A 128 -1.01 1.07 -0.17
CA ALA A 128 -1.32 2.28 -0.90
C ALA A 128 -1.79 3.43 0.03
N ALA A 129 -2.64 3.13 1.01
CA ALA A 129 -3.08 4.11 1.99
C ALA A 129 -1.92 4.66 2.81
N ILE A 130 -1.00 3.80 3.28
CA ILE A 130 0.20 4.23 4.01
C ILE A 130 1.08 5.13 3.11
N ALA A 131 1.34 4.70 1.87
CA ALA A 131 2.16 5.47 0.93
C ALA A 131 1.61 6.88 0.67
N VAL A 132 0.29 7.00 0.46
CA VAL A 132 -0.37 8.31 0.26
C VAL A 132 -0.26 9.20 1.50
N LYS A 133 -0.54 8.65 2.69
CA LYS A 133 -0.47 9.42 3.95
C LYS A 133 0.95 9.89 4.25
N ARG A 134 1.94 9.05 3.97
CA ARG A 134 3.34 9.31 4.33
C ARG A 134 4.07 10.18 3.33
N PHE A 135 3.81 10.02 2.03
CA PHE A 135 4.63 10.65 0.98
C PHE A 135 3.90 11.70 0.14
N PHE A 136 2.60 11.53 -0.12
CA PHE A 136 1.86 12.43 -1.01
C PHE A 136 1.23 13.61 -0.27
N ARG A 137 0.64 13.38 0.91
CA ARG A 137 0.06 14.45 1.76
C ARG A 137 1.00 15.64 2.02
N PRO A 138 2.29 15.42 2.37
CA PRO A 138 3.16 16.51 2.73
C PRO A 138 3.72 17.31 1.54
N ALA A 139 3.66 16.79 0.31
CA ALA A 139 4.59 17.21 -0.75
C ALA A 139 4.10 17.06 -2.19
N TYR A 140 2.92 17.61 -2.50
CA TYR A 140 2.50 17.78 -3.90
C TYR A 140 3.56 18.58 -4.68
N GLY A 141 4.33 17.90 -5.53
CA GLY A 141 5.45 18.45 -6.32
C GLY A 141 6.85 17.93 -5.95
N GLU A 142 7.07 17.49 -4.70
CA GLU A 142 8.37 16.95 -4.24
C GLU A 142 8.29 15.55 -3.63
N PHE A 143 7.12 14.89 -3.71
CA PHE A 143 6.87 13.59 -3.08
C PHE A 143 7.94 12.56 -3.44
N CYS A 144 8.41 12.49 -4.69
CA CYS A 144 9.50 11.59 -5.06
C CYS A 144 10.83 11.88 -4.36
N LYS A 145 11.18 13.16 -4.14
CA LYS A 145 12.40 13.50 -3.41
C LYS A 145 12.28 13.12 -1.94
N ILE A 146 11.11 13.36 -1.35
CA ILE A 146 10.84 13.07 0.07
C ILE A 146 10.73 11.56 0.30
N TRP A 147 10.03 10.84 -0.57
CA TRP A 147 9.95 9.38 -0.51
C TRP A 147 11.34 8.76 -0.61
N LYS A 148 12.17 9.18 -1.57
CA LYS A 148 13.55 8.71 -1.71
C LYS A 148 14.39 8.88 -0.42
N LYS A 149 14.24 10.02 0.28
CA LYS A 149 14.94 10.28 1.54
C LYS A 149 14.50 9.38 2.70
N ASN A 150 13.28 8.86 2.62
CA ASN A 150 12.65 8.04 3.65
C ASN A 150 12.54 6.56 3.26
N LEU A 151 13.11 6.16 2.12
CA LEU A 151 13.19 4.74 1.78
C LEU A 151 14.08 4.04 2.80
N PRO A 152 13.70 2.82 3.22
CA PRO A 152 14.61 1.97 3.97
C PRO A 152 15.87 1.76 3.13
N GLN A 153 17.04 1.79 3.78
CA GLN A 153 18.30 1.41 3.12
C GLN A 153 18.25 -0.10 2.92
N VAL A 154 17.81 -0.52 1.73
CA VAL A 154 17.90 -1.91 1.30
C VAL A 154 19.32 -2.06 0.73
N GLU A 155 20.20 -2.71 1.50
CA GLU A 155 21.49 -3.19 0.99
C GLU A 155 21.31 -4.33 -0.02
#